data_AF-G0US18-F1
#
_entry.id   AF-G0US18-F1
#
_cell.length_a   1.000
_cell.length_b   1.000
_cell.length_c   1.000
_cell.angle_alpha   90.00
_cell.angle_beta   90.00
_cell.angle_gamma   90.00
#
_symmetry.space_group_name_H-M   'P 1'
#
loop_
_entity.id
_entity.type
_entity.pdbx_description
1 polymer ?
#
loop_
_entity_poly.entity_id
_entity_poly.type
_entity_poly.pdbx_seq_one_letter_code
_entity_poly.pdbx_strand_id
1 'polypeptide(L)'
;MGRIRVTQKGKAKKNIPITRVGKKQYRRRRFAHLRVVDRAGADNYFTQKYFKKSKSAASNFCGLGITDDPSMPPKKKVARRSRIKRKLEEEEDLEKQRQERKAKRVGRPISEEEAVTMSNLIRKYQTDFKAMSLDRKLNPYQLNPRQLQQQVLNYLRWEKAAFPEAFAEAEANGWLSLEEYANPKNRNGKM
;
A
#
# COMPACT_ATOMS: atom_id res chain seq x y z
N MET A 1 14.11 37.94 48.64
CA MET A 1 15.07 37.26 47.74
C MET A 1 14.65 35.80 47.57
N GLY A 2 14.06 35.44 46.42
CA GLY A 2 13.58 34.06 46.16
C GLY A 2 14.67 33.19 45.53
N ARG A 3 15.02 32.08 46.17
CA ARG A 3 16.04 31.12 45.69
C ARG A 3 15.64 30.47 44.37
N ILE A 4 16.42 30.69 43.32
CA ILE A 4 16.33 29.99 42.04
C ILE A 4 16.98 28.60 42.20
N ARG A 5 16.18 27.53 42.10
CA ARG A 5 16.73 26.16 42.00
C ARG A 5 17.17 25.90 40.56
N VAL A 6 18.48 25.74 40.36
CA VAL A 6 19.10 25.34 39.09
C VAL A 6 19.24 23.81 39.09
N THR A 7 18.63 23.12 38.14
CA THR A 7 18.92 21.71 37.88
C THR A 7 19.99 21.57 36.78
N GLN A 8 20.90 20.62 36.95
CA GLN A 8 21.97 20.37 35.97
C GLN A 8 21.41 19.82 34.65
N LYS A 9 21.94 20.36 33.55
CA LYS A 9 21.65 20.07 32.13
C LYS A 9 20.39 20.74 31.53
N GLY A 10 20.56 22.01 31.18
CA GLY A 10 20.56 22.39 29.76
C GLY A 10 19.23 22.61 29.04
N LYS A 11 18.06 22.59 29.69
CA LYS A 11 16.84 23.23 29.15
C LYS A 11 16.02 23.81 30.30
N ALA A 12 16.26 25.07 30.63
CA ALA A 12 15.26 25.86 31.33
C ALA A 12 14.03 25.91 30.41
N LYS A 13 13.03 25.06 30.66
CA LYS A 13 11.67 25.33 30.17
C LYS A 13 11.27 26.62 30.86
N LYS A 14 11.55 27.78 30.23
CA LYS A 14 10.95 29.03 30.66
C LYS A 14 9.46 28.74 30.72
N ASN A 15 8.87 28.81 31.91
CA ASN A 15 7.42 28.89 32.09
C ASN A 15 6.99 30.25 31.54
N ILE A 16 7.14 30.45 30.23
CA ILE A 16 6.58 31.60 29.55
C ILE A 16 5.08 31.36 29.61
N PRO A 17 4.29 32.20 30.29
CA PRO A 17 2.85 32.05 30.27
C PRO A 17 2.44 32.06 28.81
N ILE A 18 1.89 30.94 28.36
CA ILE A 18 1.46 30.81 26.97
C ILE A 18 0.35 31.84 26.80
N THR A 19 0.67 32.97 26.16
CA THR A 19 -0.31 34.00 25.82
C THR A 19 -1.46 33.36 25.03
N ARG A 20 -2.65 33.95 25.07
CA ARG A 20 -3.84 33.41 24.37
C ARG A 20 -3.54 33.08 22.89
N VAL A 21 -2.68 33.89 22.26
CA VAL A 21 -2.15 33.72 20.89
C VAL A 21 -1.18 32.53 20.81
N GLY A 22 -0.20 32.44 21.70
CA GLY A 22 0.73 31.30 21.80
C GLY A 22 0.00 29.97 22.02
N LYS A 23 -1.13 29.98 22.76
CA LYS A 23 -1.94 28.79 23.05
C LYS A 23 -2.67 28.30 21.81
N LYS A 24 -3.19 29.22 21.01
CA LYS A 24 -3.85 28.93 19.73
C LYS A 24 -2.86 28.36 18.72
N GLN A 25 -1.68 28.97 18.59
CA GLN A 25 -0.64 28.51 17.66
C GLN A 25 -0.02 27.17 18.10
N TYR A 26 0.22 26.99 19.40
CA TYR A 26 0.68 25.72 19.98
C TYR A 26 -0.31 24.59 19.71
N ARG A 27 -1.61 24.80 19.97
CA ARG A 27 -2.66 23.81 19.66
C ARG A 27 -2.73 23.51 18.18
N ARG A 28 -2.64 24.52 17.31
CA ARG A 28 -2.65 24.34 15.84
C ARG A 28 -1.50 23.45 15.37
N ARG A 29 -0.28 23.66 15.89
CA ARG A 29 0.89 22.82 15.55
C ARG A 29 0.77 21.41 16.14
N ARG A 30 0.41 21.30 17.41
CA ARG A 30 0.31 20.01 18.11
C ARG A 30 -0.74 19.07 17.50
N PHE A 31 -1.85 19.63 16.98
CA PHE A 31 -2.95 18.85 16.40
C PHE A 31 -3.02 18.95 14.86
N ALA A 32 -1.95 19.39 14.19
CA ALA A 32 -1.94 19.51 12.73
C ALA A 32 -2.20 18.15 12.04
N HIS A 33 -1.59 17.08 12.55
CA HIS A 33 -1.78 15.72 12.02
C HIS A 33 -3.24 15.25 12.09
N LEU A 34 -3.96 15.55 13.18
CA LEU A 34 -5.39 15.23 13.29
C LEU A 34 -6.23 15.99 12.26
N ARG A 35 -5.90 17.26 12.01
CA ARG A 35 -6.60 18.08 10.99
C ARG A 35 -6.38 17.58 9.57
N VAL A 36 -5.21 17.00 9.27
CA VAL A 36 -4.95 16.38 7.95
C VAL A 36 -5.86 15.18 7.76
N VAL A 37 -6.01 14.34 8.79
CA VAL A 37 -6.92 13.19 8.77
C VAL A 37 -8.39 13.63 8.67
N ASP A 38 -8.78 14.66 9.41
CA ASP A 38 -10.14 15.22 9.35
C ASP A 38 -10.44 15.82 7.97
N ARG A 39 -9.48 16.51 7.33
CA ARG A 39 -9.62 16.99 5.95
C ARG A 39 -9.73 15.84 4.96
N ALA A 40 -8.84 14.86 5.04
CA ALA A 40 -8.86 13.70 4.14
C ALA A 40 -10.18 12.91 4.25
N GLY A 41 -10.75 12.80 5.45
CA GLY A 41 -12.07 12.18 5.65
C GLY A 41 -13.23 12.99 5.07
N ALA A 42 -13.13 14.33 5.11
CA ALA A 42 -14.15 15.24 4.57
C ALA A 42 -14.11 15.35 3.03
N ASP A 43 -12.92 15.27 2.43
CA ASP A 43 -12.70 15.50 1.00
C ASP A 43 -12.76 14.18 0.16
N ASN A 44 -12.76 13.02 0.81
CA ASN A 44 -12.82 11.73 0.13
C ASN A 44 -14.27 11.28 -0.11
N TYR A 45 -14.61 11.04 -1.38
CA TYR A 45 -15.93 10.60 -1.86
C TYR A 45 -16.55 9.48 -1.01
N PHE A 46 -15.76 8.45 -0.67
CA PHE A 46 -16.27 7.28 0.06
C PHE A 46 -16.51 7.52 1.55
N THR A 47 -15.81 8.49 2.15
CA THR A 47 -15.87 8.73 3.59
C THR A 47 -16.65 9.98 3.98
N GLN A 48 -16.87 10.88 3.03
CA GLN A 48 -17.56 12.16 3.21
C GLN A 48 -18.97 11.97 3.78
N LYS A 49 -19.72 10.98 3.28
CA LYS A 49 -21.08 10.64 3.75
C LYS A 49 -21.14 10.35 5.25
N TYR A 50 -20.08 9.73 5.78
CA TYR A 50 -20.00 9.31 7.18
C TYR A 50 -19.26 10.33 8.06
N PHE A 51 -18.70 11.39 7.48
CA PHE A 51 -17.88 12.38 8.18
C PHE A 51 -18.71 13.56 8.68
N LYS A 52 -18.84 13.70 10.01
CA LYS A 52 -19.45 14.88 10.64
C LYS A 52 -18.34 15.81 11.15
N LYS A 53 -18.30 17.05 10.66
CA LYS A 53 -17.28 18.07 11.02
C LYS A 53 -17.21 18.39 12.52
N SER A 54 -18.28 18.16 13.27
CA SER A 54 -18.33 18.38 14.72
C SER A 54 -17.62 17.29 15.52
N LYS A 55 -17.35 16.13 14.91
CA LYS A 55 -16.73 14.96 15.53
C LYS A 55 -15.36 14.69 14.92
N SER A 56 -14.47 14.09 15.69
CA SER A 56 -13.17 13.64 15.17
C SER A 56 -13.36 12.48 14.19
N ALA A 57 -12.41 12.30 13.26
CA ALA A 57 -12.40 11.15 12.35
C ALA A 57 -12.59 9.80 13.07
N ALA A 58 -11.88 9.59 14.19
CA ALA A 58 -12.01 8.36 14.98
C ALA A 58 -13.42 8.14 15.56
N SER A 59 -14.13 9.22 15.91
CA SER A 59 -15.51 9.13 16.40
C SER A 59 -16.50 8.88 15.25
N ASN A 60 -16.27 9.52 14.10
CA ASN A 60 -17.09 9.32 12.90
C ASN A 60 -17.01 7.88 12.39
N PHE A 61 -15.80 7.33 12.29
CA PHE A 61 -15.58 6.00 11.72
C PHE A 61 -15.64 4.86 12.73
N CYS A 62 -15.83 5.15 14.02
CA CYS A 62 -16.08 4.12 15.04
C CYS A 62 -17.38 3.35 14.78
N GLY A 63 -18.42 4.02 14.26
CA GLY A 63 -19.70 3.37 13.92
C GLY A 63 -19.60 2.41 12.73
N LEU A 64 -18.61 2.63 11.86
CA LEU A 64 -18.27 1.78 10.72
C LEU A 64 -17.30 0.65 11.09
N GLY A 65 -16.78 0.64 12.32
CA GLY A 65 -15.81 -0.36 12.77
C GLY A 65 -14.43 -0.23 12.13
N ILE A 66 -14.11 0.93 11.53
CA ILE A 66 -12.79 1.23 10.94
C ILE A 66 -11.82 1.66 12.04
N THR A 67 -12.31 2.43 13.02
CA THR A 67 -11.51 2.95 14.14
C THR A 67 -12.08 2.51 15.48
N ASP A 68 -11.20 2.39 16.47
CA ASP A 68 -11.63 2.21 17.85
C ASP A 68 -12.31 3.46 18.40
N ASP A 69 -13.19 3.25 19.37
CA ASP A 69 -13.83 4.34 20.10
C ASP A 69 -12.76 5.19 20.80
N PRO A 70 -12.64 6.49 20.45
CA PRO A 70 -11.63 7.37 21.01
C PRO A 70 -11.86 7.67 22.50
N SER A 71 -13.08 7.44 23.01
CA SER A 71 -13.42 7.65 24.42
C SER A 71 -13.02 6.50 25.34
N MET A 72 -12.65 5.34 24.78
CA MET A 72 -12.32 4.15 25.57
C MET A 72 -10.84 4.09 26.00
N PRO A 73 -10.57 3.63 27.24
CA PRO A 73 -9.20 3.45 27.73
C PRO A 73 -8.49 2.30 27.01
N PRO A 74 -7.17 2.38 26.80
CA PRO A 74 -6.41 1.45 25.95
C PRO A 74 -6.48 -0.02 26.41
N LYS A 75 -6.54 -0.27 27.72
CA LYS A 75 -6.67 -1.63 28.29
C LYS A 75 -7.97 -2.34 27.87
N LYS A 76 -9.05 -1.60 27.59
CA LYS A 76 -10.34 -2.16 27.15
C LYS A 76 -10.41 -2.39 25.63
N LYS A 77 -9.47 -1.85 24.84
CA LYS A 77 -9.43 -2.00 23.38
C LYS A 77 -9.00 -3.42 22.96
N VAL A 78 -8.00 -3.97 23.66
CA VAL A 78 -7.43 -5.30 23.39
C VAL A 78 -8.45 -6.43 23.59
N ALA A 79 -9.43 -6.24 24.46
CA ALA A 79 -10.43 -7.26 24.79
C ALA A 79 -11.61 -7.35 23.80
N ARG A 80 -11.74 -6.43 22.83
CA ARG A 80 -12.87 -6.45 21.88
C ARG A 80 -12.62 -7.44 20.74
N ARG A 81 -13.26 -8.61 20.84
CA ARG A 81 -13.45 -9.54 19.73
C ARG A 81 -14.32 -8.93 18.63
N SER A 82 -14.09 -9.42 17.41
CA SER A 82 -14.67 -9.06 16.11
C SER A 82 -16.09 -8.49 16.18
N ARG A 83 -16.21 -7.16 16.15
CA ARG A 83 -17.48 -6.52 15.82
C ARG A 83 -17.84 -6.87 14.37
N ILE A 84 -19.11 -7.18 14.14
CA ILE A 84 -19.70 -7.26 12.80
C ILE A 84 -19.44 -5.91 12.12
N LYS A 85 -18.54 -5.90 11.14
CA LYS A 85 -18.19 -4.71 10.38
C LYS A 85 -19.42 -4.34 9.56
N ARG A 86 -19.98 -3.15 9.80
CA ARG A 86 -20.98 -2.62 8.88
C ARG A 86 -20.26 -2.36 7.56
N LYS A 87 -20.68 -3.06 6.52
CA LYS A 87 -20.18 -2.87 5.17
C LYS A 87 -20.48 -1.44 4.73
N LEU A 88 -19.55 -0.83 4.01
CA LEU A 88 -19.82 0.46 3.37
C LEU A 88 -20.86 0.22 2.27
N GLU A 89 -21.76 1.18 2.07
CA GLU A 89 -22.74 1.10 0.98
C GLU A 89 -22.01 1.14 -0.38
N GLU A 90 -20.85 1.80 -0.43
CA GLU A 90 -20.00 1.95 -1.61
C GLU A 90 -18.96 0.82 -1.77
N GLU A 91 -19.15 -0.35 -1.16
CA GLU A 91 -18.22 -1.49 -1.29
C GLU A 91 -18.01 -1.91 -2.75
N GLU A 92 -19.07 -1.95 -3.55
CA GLU A 92 -19.00 -2.31 -4.97
C GLU A 92 -18.17 -1.31 -5.78
N ASP A 93 -18.31 -0.01 -5.49
CA ASP A 93 -17.56 1.04 -6.19
C ASP A 93 -16.08 1.04 -5.78
N LEU A 94 -15.78 0.69 -4.52
CA LEU A 94 -14.41 0.45 -4.08
C LEU A 94 -13.79 -0.75 -4.81
N GLU A 95 -14.56 -1.81 -5.05
CA GLU A 95 -14.11 -2.97 -5.81
C GLU A 95 -13.88 -2.62 -7.29
N LYS A 96 -14.80 -1.88 -7.93
CA LYS A 96 -14.62 -1.36 -9.29
C LYS A 96 -13.37 -0.50 -9.41
N GLN A 97 -13.17 0.47 -8.50
CA GLN A 97 -11.94 1.28 -8.51
C GLN A 97 -10.67 0.43 -8.30
N ARG A 98 -10.72 -0.61 -7.46
CA ARG A 98 -9.59 -1.53 -7.31
C ARG A 98 -9.30 -2.31 -8.58
N GLN A 99 -10.34 -2.80 -9.26
CA GLN A 99 -10.21 -3.50 -10.53
C GLN A 99 -9.68 -2.57 -11.63
N GLU A 100 -10.18 -1.35 -11.74
CA GLU A 100 -9.68 -0.33 -12.66
C GLU A 100 -8.21 0.01 -12.41
N ARG A 101 -7.82 0.22 -11.15
CA ARG A 101 -6.41 0.46 -10.80
C ARG A 101 -5.53 -0.74 -11.13
N LYS A 102 -6.05 -1.96 -10.96
CA LYS A 102 -5.34 -3.20 -11.31
C LYS A 102 -5.17 -3.31 -12.82
N ALA A 103 -6.19 -2.96 -13.60
CA ALA A 103 -6.17 -2.97 -15.06
C ALA A 103 -5.25 -1.88 -15.64
N LYS A 104 -5.34 -0.66 -15.13
CA LYS A 104 -4.52 0.50 -15.56
C LYS A 104 -3.11 0.51 -14.94
N ARG A 105 -2.72 -0.55 -14.23
CA ARG A 105 -1.41 -0.61 -13.59
C ARG A 105 -0.33 -0.78 -14.64
N VAL A 106 0.24 0.33 -15.08
CA VAL A 106 1.44 0.33 -15.91
C VAL A 106 2.58 -0.32 -15.11
N GLY A 107 3.26 -1.29 -15.74
CA GLY A 107 4.43 -1.95 -15.15
C GLY A 107 5.55 -0.96 -14.86
N ARG A 108 6.51 -1.34 -14.01
CA ARG A 108 7.78 -0.62 -13.90
C ARG A 108 8.42 -0.61 -15.31
N PRO A 109 9.02 0.50 -15.78
CA PRO A 109 9.83 0.46 -16.99
C PRO A 109 11.00 -0.49 -16.79
N ILE A 110 11.27 -1.33 -17.79
CA ILE A 110 12.28 -2.38 -17.74
C ILE A 110 13.40 -2.01 -18.70
N SER A 111 14.64 -2.26 -18.28
CA SER A 111 15.81 -2.06 -19.15
C SER A 111 15.87 -3.11 -20.26
N GLU A 112 16.51 -2.80 -21.38
CA GLU A 112 16.64 -3.73 -22.49
C GLU A 112 17.36 -5.03 -22.08
N GLU A 113 18.38 -4.94 -21.22
CA GLU A 113 19.09 -6.11 -20.69
C GLU A 113 18.18 -7.01 -19.82
N GLU A 114 17.39 -6.40 -18.94
CA GLU A 114 16.37 -7.13 -18.16
C GLU A 114 15.33 -7.77 -19.10
N ALA A 115 14.91 -7.07 -20.16
CA ALA A 115 13.96 -7.60 -21.14
C ALA A 115 14.52 -8.82 -21.90
N VAL A 116 15.76 -8.75 -22.38
CA VAL A 116 16.43 -9.85 -23.09
C VAL A 116 16.65 -11.07 -22.18
N THR A 117 17.04 -10.85 -20.92
CA THR A 117 17.20 -11.95 -19.97
C THR A 117 15.87 -12.63 -19.67
N MET A 118 14.80 -11.85 -19.43
CA MET A 118 13.47 -12.40 -19.17
C MET A 118 12.90 -13.14 -20.39
N SER A 119 13.00 -12.58 -21.59
CA SER A 119 12.48 -13.23 -22.81
C SER A 119 13.19 -14.55 -23.11
N ASN A 120 14.51 -14.62 -22.91
CA ASN A 120 15.28 -15.86 -23.07
C ASN A 120 14.89 -16.93 -22.03
N LEU A 121 14.68 -16.52 -20.77
CA LEU A 121 14.23 -17.43 -19.71
C LEU A 121 12.82 -17.98 -20.00
N ILE A 122 11.89 -17.10 -20.40
CA ILE A 122 10.52 -17.44 -20.78
C ILE A 122 10.54 -18.43 -21.97
N ARG A 123 11.32 -18.13 -23.01
CA ARG A 123 11.42 -18.99 -24.20
C ARG A 123 11.93 -20.39 -23.88
N LYS A 124 12.88 -20.52 -22.94
CA LYS A 124 13.50 -21.82 -22.59
C LYS A 124 12.71 -22.63 -21.57
N TYR A 125 12.18 -21.98 -20.53
CA TYR A 125 11.60 -22.65 -19.37
C TYR A 125 10.10 -22.42 -19.20
N GLN A 126 9.48 -21.58 -20.04
CA GLN A 126 8.07 -21.22 -19.97
C GLN A 126 7.69 -20.73 -18.56
N THR A 127 6.84 -21.47 -17.84
CA THR A 127 6.39 -21.08 -16.49
C THR A 127 7.16 -21.76 -15.36
N ASP A 128 8.19 -22.56 -15.64
CA ASP A 128 8.95 -23.25 -14.59
C ASP A 128 10.02 -22.33 -13.96
N PHE A 129 9.62 -21.58 -12.93
CA PHE A 129 10.51 -20.64 -12.25
C PHE A 129 11.61 -21.34 -11.43
N LYS A 130 11.43 -22.62 -11.07
CA LYS A 130 12.47 -23.37 -10.37
C LYS A 130 13.60 -23.71 -11.34
N ALA A 131 13.27 -24.21 -12.52
CA ALA A 131 14.23 -24.48 -13.58
C ALA A 131 14.96 -23.20 -14.02
N MET A 132 14.24 -22.07 -14.17
CA MET A 132 14.87 -20.76 -14.45
C MET A 132 15.88 -20.35 -13.38
N SER A 133 15.57 -20.57 -12.10
CA SER A 133 16.46 -20.16 -11.01
C SER A 133 17.78 -20.95 -11.00
N LEU A 134 17.77 -22.18 -11.53
CA LEU A 134 18.94 -23.05 -11.59
C LEU A 134 19.83 -22.77 -12.81
N ASP A 135 19.31 -22.12 -13.85
CA ASP A 135 20.09 -21.79 -15.04
C ASP A 135 21.01 -20.58 -14.82
N ARG A 136 22.22 -20.83 -14.35
CA ARG A 136 23.24 -19.79 -14.12
C ARG A 136 23.65 -19.00 -15.36
N LYS A 137 23.43 -19.53 -16.57
CA LYS A 137 23.82 -18.86 -17.81
C LYS A 137 22.80 -17.79 -18.21
N LEU A 138 21.51 -18.12 -18.10
CA LEU A 138 20.42 -17.21 -18.46
C LEU A 138 19.95 -16.34 -17.28
N ASN A 139 20.22 -16.75 -16.04
CA ASN A 139 19.94 -15.98 -14.82
C ASN A 139 21.25 -15.46 -14.21
N PRO A 140 21.88 -14.42 -14.80
CA PRO A 140 23.17 -13.90 -14.34
C PRO A 140 23.08 -13.32 -12.91
N TYR A 141 21.91 -12.79 -12.55
CA TYR A 141 21.64 -12.18 -11.25
C TYR A 141 21.29 -13.20 -10.15
N GLN A 142 21.28 -14.50 -10.47
CA GLN A 142 21.01 -15.59 -9.53
C GLN A 142 19.72 -15.39 -8.74
N LEU A 143 18.68 -14.91 -9.43
CA LEU A 143 17.40 -14.59 -8.82
C LEU A 143 16.68 -15.86 -8.35
N ASN A 144 16.07 -15.77 -7.17
CA ASN A 144 15.25 -16.84 -6.61
C ASN A 144 13.94 -17.00 -7.41
N PRO A 145 13.27 -18.17 -7.38
CA PRO A 145 12.03 -18.40 -8.13
C PRO A 145 10.94 -17.35 -7.89
N ARG A 146 10.84 -16.86 -6.64
CA ARG A 146 9.90 -15.79 -6.28
C ARG A 146 10.26 -14.44 -6.93
N GLN A 147 11.54 -14.11 -6.99
CA GLN A 147 12.02 -12.88 -7.61
C GLN A 147 11.86 -12.95 -9.13
N LEU A 148 12.19 -14.09 -9.74
CA LEU A 148 11.98 -14.35 -11.17
C LEU A 148 10.51 -14.22 -11.55
N GLN A 149 9.61 -14.85 -10.79
CA GLN A 149 8.18 -14.68 -11.05
C GLN A 149 7.76 -13.21 -11.03
N GLN A 150 8.25 -12.44 -10.06
CA GLN A 150 7.90 -11.03 -9.97
C GLN A 150 8.49 -10.21 -11.13
N GLN A 151 9.73 -10.51 -11.56
CA GLN A 151 10.35 -9.84 -12.71
C GLN A 151 9.67 -10.20 -14.02
N VAL A 152 9.40 -11.47 -14.27
CA VAL A 152 8.67 -11.93 -15.46
C VAL A 152 7.28 -11.29 -15.52
N LEU A 153 6.54 -11.22 -14.41
CA LEU A 153 5.25 -10.53 -14.38
C LEU A 153 5.37 -9.03 -14.67
N ASN A 154 6.44 -8.38 -14.23
CA ASN A 154 6.67 -6.98 -14.56
C ASN A 154 7.00 -6.83 -16.05
N TYR A 155 7.80 -7.74 -16.61
CA TYR A 155 8.13 -7.81 -18.03
C TYR A 155 6.88 -7.95 -18.90
N LEU A 156 6.05 -8.94 -18.63
CA LEU A 156 4.81 -9.16 -19.39
C LEU A 156 3.83 -7.98 -19.27
N ARG A 157 3.76 -7.32 -18.11
CA ARG A 157 2.93 -6.11 -17.94
C ARG A 157 3.47 -4.92 -18.72
N TRP A 158 4.78 -4.77 -18.78
CA TRP A 158 5.42 -3.74 -19.58
C TRP A 158 5.22 -4.02 -21.07
N GLU A 159 5.42 -5.26 -21.51
CA GLU A 159 5.23 -5.71 -22.90
C GLU A 159 3.78 -5.51 -23.36
N LYS A 160 2.80 -5.88 -22.53
CA LYS A 160 1.37 -5.61 -22.78
C LYS A 160 1.04 -4.11 -22.89
N ALA A 161 1.75 -3.26 -22.16
CA ALA A 161 1.55 -1.81 -22.20
C ALA A 161 2.26 -1.15 -23.38
N ALA A 162 3.43 -1.66 -23.78
CA ALA A 162 4.23 -1.13 -24.88
C ALA A 162 3.74 -1.63 -26.25
N PHE A 163 3.34 -2.89 -26.33
CA PHE A 163 2.96 -3.58 -27.58
C PHE A 163 1.64 -4.34 -27.41
N PRO A 164 0.51 -3.63 -27.23
CA PRO A 164 -0.77 -4.24 -26.89
C PRO A 164 -1.30 -5.23 -27.95
N GLU A 165 -1.12 -4.92 -29.24
CA GLU A 165 -1.61 -5.76 -30.35
C GLU A 165 -0.83 -7.08 -30.43
N ALA A 166 0.51 -7.01 -30.48
CA ALA A 166 1.36 -8.18 -30.51
C ALA A 166 1.20 -9.06 -29.25
N PHE A 167 1.00 -8.45 -28.08
CA PHE A 167 0.73 -9.19 -26.85
C PHE A 167 -0.62 -9.92 -26.90
N ALA A 168 -1.66 -9.28 -27.46
CA ALA A 168 -2.97 -9.90 -27.61
C ALA A 168 -2.92 -11.12 -28.55
N GLU A 169 -2.15 -11.05 -29.64
CA GLU A 169 -1.91 -12.20 -30.52
C GLU A 169 -1.17 -13.34 -29.81
N ALA A 170 -0.12 -13.02 -29.05
CA ALA A 170 0.63 -14.01 -28.27
C ALA A 170 -0.23 -14.67 -27.17
N GLU A 171 -1.14 -13.91 -26.55
CA GLU A 171 -2.11 -14.41 -25.56
C GLU A 171 -3.17 -15.29 -26.22
N ALA A 172 -3.67 -14.91 -27.41
CA ALA A 172 -4.62 -15.71 -28.19
C ALA A 172 -4.03 -17.04 -28.69
N ASN A 173 -2.75 -17.04 -29.06
CA ASN A 173 -2.02 -18.25 -29.46
C ASN A 173 -1.62 -19.14 -28.27
N GLY A 174 -1.88 -18.70 -27.03
CA GLY A 174 -1.53 -19.42 -25.81
C GLY A 174 -0.03 -19.45 -25.50
N TRP A 175 0.76 -18.58 -26.12
CA TRP A 175 2.21 -18.52 -25.88
C TRP A 175 2.57 -17.78 -24.59
N LEU A 176 1.75 -16.79 -24.21
CA LEU A 176 1.93 -15.99 -23.00
C LEU A 176 0.58 -15.85 -22.27
N SER A 177 0.58 -16.03 -20.94
CA SER A 177 -0.61 -15.80 -20.12
C SER A 177 -0.23 -15.14 -18.79
N LEU A 178 -0.64 -13.90 -18.59
CA LEU A 178 -0.35 -13.19 -17.32
C LEU A 178 -0.86 -13.95 -16.09
N GLU A 179 -1.96 -14.68 -16.23
CA GLU A 179 -2.56 -15.46 -15.15
C GLU A 179 -1.74 -16.71 -14.83
N GLU A 180 -1.27 -17.42 -15.87
CA GLU A 180 -0.44 -18.61 -15.68
C GLU A 180 0.89 -18.26 -15.02
N TYR A 181 1.57 -17.20 -15.49
CA TYR A 181 2.81 -16.72 -14.88
C TYR A 181 2.59 -16.15 -13.47
N ALA A 182 1.37 -15.72 -13.12
CA ALA A 182 1.03 -15.24 -11.78
C ALA A 182 0.78 -16.37 -10.76
N ASN A 183 0.63 -17.62 -11.21
CA ASN A 183 0.32 -18.74 -10.34
C ASN A 183 1.49 -19.04 -9.37
N PRO A 184 1.30 -18.99 -8.04
CA PRO A 184 2.36 -19.27 -7.08
C PRO A 184 2.89 -20.71 -7.13
N LYS A 185 2.08 -21.67 -7.61
CA LYS A 185 2.48 -23.09 -7.69
C LYS A 185 3.66 -23.31 -8.62
N ASN A 186 3.76 -22.49 -9.67
CA ASN A 186 4.82 -22.53 -10.67
C ASN A 186 6.22 -22.22 -10.10
N ARG A 187 6.31 -21.71 -8.86
CA ARG A 187 7.58 -21.52 -8.14
C ARG A 187 8.29 -22.82 -7.76
N ASN A 188 7.52 -23.90 -7.59
CA ASN A 188 8.02 -25.16 -7.06
C ASN A 188 8.48 -26.13 -8.16
N GLY A 189 8.37 -25.70 -9.43
CA GLY A 189 8.55 -26.54 -10.61
C GLY A 189 7.24 -27.18 -11.06
N LYS A 190 7.15 -27.54 -12.35
CA LYS A 190 6.13 -28.49 -12.81
C LYS A 190 6.59 -29.87 -12.34
N MET A 191 5.79 -30.56 -11.51
CA MET A 191 5.98 -31.99 -11.26
C MET A 191 5.75 -32.78 -12.54
#